data_AF-A0A086BIJ9-F1
#
_entry.id   AF-A0A086BIJ9-F1
#
_cell.length_a   1.000
_cell.length_b   1.000
_cell.length_c   1.000
_cell.angle_alpha   90.00
_cell.angle_beta   90.00
_cell.angle_gamma   90.00
#
_symmetry.space_group_name_H-M   'P 1'
#
loop_
_entity.id
_entity.type
_entity.pdbx_description
1 polymer ?
#
loop_
_entity_poly.entity_id
_entity_poly.type
_entity_poly.pdbx_seq_one_letter_code
_entity_poly.pdbx_strand_id
1 'polypeptide(L)' 'MKYSITPINLNDMVNWNLISSRAIRKNIVGYITRHYPCVVVDSIEKTKTAYKINLLNDLKLIFTTNGSFVKSSF' A
#
# COMPACT_ATOMS: atom_id res chain seq x y z
N MET A 1 -13.80 -25.27 13.19
CA MET A 1 -12.75 -24.76 12.27
C MET A 1 -11.84 -23.86 13.08
N LYS A 2 -10.57 -24.23 13.29
CA LYS A 2 -9.59 -23.40 13.99
C LYS A 2 -8.86 -22.57 12.95
N TYR A 3 -9.09 -21.27 12.89
CA TYR A 3 -8.26 -20.37 12.11
C TYR A 3 -6.90 -20.28 12.81
N SER A 4 -5.89 -20.98 12.28
CA SER A 4 -4.51 -20.75 12.69
C SER A 4 -4.08 -19.40 12.14
N ILE A 5 -4.13 -18.38 12.99
CA ILE A 5 -3.52 -17.09 12.69
C ILE A 5 -2.01 -17.32 12.82
N THR A 6 -1.32 -17.51 11.70
CA THR A 6 0.14 -17.43 11.71
C THR A 6 0.53 -16.04 12.20
N PRO A 7 1.46 -15.93 13.17
CA PRO A 7 1.97 -14.63 13.58
C PRO A 7 2.54 -13.93 12.34
N ILE A 8 2.01 -12.76 12.02
CA ILE A 8 2.53 -11.93 10.92
C ILE A 8 3.98 -11.63 11.31
N ASN A 9 4.94 -12.12 10.52
CA ASN A 9 6.32 -11.75 10.76
C ASN A 9 6.43 -10.25 10.46
N LEU A 10 6.89 -9.45 11.42
CA LEU A 10 7.05 -8.01 11.22
C LEU A 10 8.03 -7.70 10.08
N ASN A 11 8.92 -8.66 9.73
CA ASN A 11 9.78 -8.56 8.55
C ASN A 11 9.05 -8.78 7.22
N ASP A 12 7.85 -9.37 7.23
CA ASP A 12 6.98 -9.50 6.06
C ASP A 12 6.06 -8.28 5.87
N MET A 13 6.07 -7.33 6.83
CA MET A 13 5.27 -6.12 6.72
C MET A 13 5.92 -5.14 5.75
N VAL A 14 5.09 -4.53 4.89
CA VAL A 14 5.57 -3.60 3.88
C VAL A 14 6.29 -2.39 4.50
N ASN A 15 7.44 -2.01 3.92
CA ASN A 15 8.24 -0.91 4.43
C ASN A 15 7.66 0.47 4.07
N TRP A 16 6.78 0.98 4.92
CA TRP A 16 6.21 2.33 4.75
C TRP A 16 7.23 3.47 4.88
N ASN A 17 8.47 3.24 5.32
CA ASN A 17 9.48 4.29 5.40
C ASN A 17 10.01 4.73 4.03
N LEU A 18 9.70 3.99 2.96
CA LEU A 18 9.94 4.41 1.57
C LEU A 18 9.21 5.72 1.23
N ILE A 19 8.10 6.01 1.92
CA ILE A 19 7.37 7.27 1.83
C ILE A 19 7.70 8.10 3.08
N SER A 20 8.69 8.99 2.98
CA SER A 20 9.21 9.76 4.11
C SER A 20 8.17 10.70 4.73
N SER A 21 7.33 11.32 3.91
CA SER A 21 6.31 12.25 4.40
C SER A 21 5.17 11.53 5.09
N ARG A 22 4.96 11.86 6.37
CA ARG A 22 3.81 11.37 7.17
C ARG A 22 2.47 11.75 6.54
N ALA A 23 2.35 12.96 5.98
CA ALA A 23 1.11 13.42 5.34
C ALA A 23 0.78 12.60 4.10
N ILE A 24 1.78 12.36 3.25
CA ILE A 24 1.63 11.54 2.03
C ILE A 24 1.22 10.12 2.38
N ARG A 25 1.87 9.50 3.38
CA ARG A 25 1.47 8.16 3.86
C ARG A 25 0.03 8.11 4.32
N LYS A 26 -0.41 9.09 5.13
CA LYS A 26 -1.80 9.15 5.59
C LYS A 26 -2.79 9.23 4.42
N ASN A 27 -2.47 9.99 3.37
CA ASN A 27 -3.30 10.09 2.18
C ASN A 27 -3.42 8.76 1.44
N ILE A 28 -2.28 8.10 1.18
CA ILE A 28 -2.23 6.81 0.48
C ILE A 28 -2.96 5.73 1.27
N VAL A 29 -2.62 5.57 2.56
CA VAL A 29 -3.27 4.58 3.44
C VAL A 29 -4.76 4.86 3.53
N GLY A 30 -5.16 6.13 3.71
CA GLY A 30 -6.56 6.51 3.76
C GLY A 30 -7.33 6.20 2.47
N TYR A 31 -6.70 6.34 1.31
CA TYR A 31 -7.30 5.95 0.04
C TYR A 31 -7.51 4.42 -0.01
N ILE A 32 -6.48 3.64 0.32
CA ILE A 32 -6.54 2.18 0.29
C ILE A 32 -7.62 1.66 1.25
N THR A 33 -7.66 2.15 2.49
CA THR A 33 -8.64 1.70 3.49
C THR A 33 -10.08 2.03 3.12
N ARG A 34 -10.32 3.12 2.38
CA ARG A 34 -11.66 3.51 1.91
C ARG A 34 -12.14 2.72 0.70
N HIS A 35 -11.26 2.43 -0.25
CA HIS A 35 -11.65 1.85 -1.54
C HIS A 35 -11.38 0.34 -1.66
N TYR A 36 -10.40 -0.17 -0.91
CA TYR A 36 -9.99 -1.57 -0.91
C TYR A 36 -9.94 -2.10 0.53
N PRO A 37 -11.07 -2.08 1.26
CA PRO A 37 -11.11 -2.63 2.61
C PRO A 37 -10.72 -4.10 2.59
N CYS A 38 -10.03 -4.55 3.64
CA CYS A 38 -9.57 -5.94 3.80
C CYS A 38 -8.54 -6.44 2.78
N VAL A 39 -8.03 -5.59 1.89
CA VAL A 39 -6.92 -5.94 0.99
C VAL A 39 -5.60 -5.51 1.63
N VAL A 40 -4.65 -6.43 1.69
CA VAL A 40 -3.31 -6.18 2.24
C VAL A 40 -2.41 -5.58 1.16
N VAL A 41 -1.58 -4.61 1.56
CA VAL A 41 -0.52 -4.08 0.72
C VAL A 41 0.62 -5.09 0.68
N ASP A 42 0.93 -5.57 -0.52
CA ASP A 42 2.03 -6.50 -0.78
C ASP A 42 3.38 -5.78 -0.82
N SER A 43 3.49 -4.74 -1.66
CA SER A 43 4.75 -4.04 -1.87
C SER A 43 4.56 -2.55 -2.20
N ILE A 44 5.58 -1.76 -1.88
CA ILE A 44 5.66 -0.32 -2.17
C ILE A 44 6.90 -0.08 -3.01
N GLU A 45 6.70 0.49 -4.19
CA GLU A 45 7.77 0.96 -5.06
C GLU A 45 7.71 2.49 -5.13
N LYS A 46 8.81 3.16 -4.79
CA LYS A 46 8.97 4.60 -5.01
C LYS A 46 9.77 4.84 -6.27
N THR A 47 9.20 5.57 -7.22
CA THR A 47 9.91 6.09 -8.38
C THR A 47 10.14 7.60 -8.24
N LYS A 48 10.84 8.21 -9.21
CA LYS A 48 11.05 9.67 -9.24
C LYS A 48 9.73 10.46 -9.36
N THR A 49 8.70 9.86 -9.93
CA THR A 49 7.46 10.56 -10.31
C THR A 49 6.21 10.01 -9.63
N ALA A 50 6.29 8.84 -8.97
CA ALA A 50 5.12 8.19 -8.40
C ALA A 50 5.46 7.26 -7.22
N TYR A 51 4.43 6.94 -6.44
CA TYR A 51 4.40 5.79 -5.56
C TYR A 51 3.51 4.72 -6.19
N LYS A 52 4.05 3.52 -6.37
CA LYS A 52 3.27 2.35 -6.80
C LYS A 52 3.05 1.46 -5.59
N ILE A 53 1.80 1.11 -5.34
CA ILE A 53 1.39 0.25 -4.25
C ILE A 53 0.79 -1.00 -4.88
N ASN A 54 1.44 -2.14 -4.70
CA ASN A 54 0.89 -3.42 -5.13
C ASN A 54 0.09 -4.00 -3.97
N LEU A 55 -1.10 -4.49 -4.28
CA LEU A 55 -1.98 -5.16 -3.35
C LEU A 55 -1.93 -6.68 -3.60
N LEU A 56 -2.24 -7.47 -2.57
CA LEU A 56 -2.23 -8.95 -2.68
C LEU A 56 -3.22 -9.53 -3.69
N ASN A 57 -4.19 -8.75 -4.16
CA ASN A 57 -5.15 -9.15 -5.20
C ASN A 57 -4.66 -8.78 -6.62
N ASP A 58 -3.34 -8.69 -6.80
CA ASP A 58 -2.64 -8.29 -8.03
C ASP A 58 -2.92 -6.85 -8.51
N LEU A 59 -3.72 -6.08 -7.77
CA LEU A 59 -4.02 -4.71 -8.12
C LEU A 59 -2.85 -3.77 -7.81
N LYS A 60 -2.44 -2.98 -8.81
CA LYS A 60 -1.42 -1.94 -8.69
C LYS A 60 -2.07 -0.56 -8.64
N LEU A 61 -1.82 0.19 -7.58
CA LEU A 61 -2.28 1.57 -7.42
C LEU A 61 -1.12 2.54 -7.63
N ILE A 62 -1.32 3.54 -8.49
CA ILE A 62 -0.34 4.59 -8.75
C ILE A 62 -0.80 5.89 -8.12
N PHE A 63 0.07 6.48 -7.30
CA PHE A 63 -0.11 7.78 -6.67
C PHE A 63 0.98 8.75 -7.14
N THR A 64 0.65 10.03 -7.21
CA THR A 64 1.64 11.10 -7.42
C THR A 64 2.60 11.18 -6.22
N THR A 65 3.73 11.87 -6.39
CA THR A 65 4.66 12.18 -5.29
C THR A 65 4.03 12.98 -4.14
N ASN A 66 2.85 13.58 -4.34
CA ASN A 66 2.07 14.27 -3.30
C ASN A 66 1.05 13.36 -2.60
N GLY A 67 0.94 12.08 -3.00
CA GLY A 67 0.01 11.11 -2.43
C GLY A 67 -1.41 11.16 -3.00
N SER A 68 -1.61 11.83 -4.14
CA SER A 68 -2.89 11.84 -4.86
C SER A 68 -2.99 10.60 -5.76
N PHE A 69 -4.13 9.90 -5.74
CA PHE A 69 -4.37 8.77 -6.63
C PHE A 69 -4.38 9.23 -8.10
N VAL A 70 -3.76 8.43 -8.97
CA VAL A 70 -3.70 8.68 -10.42
C VAL A 70 -4.51 7.62 -11.18
N LYS A 71 -4.16 6.35 -10.99
CA LYS A 71 -4.79 5.23 -11.69
C LYS A 71 -4.52 3.90 -11.00
N SER A 72 -5.32 2.91 -11.34
CA SER A 72 -5.10 1.51 -11.00
C SER A 72 -4.83 0.68 -12.27
N SER A 73 -4.06 -0.39 -12.14
CA SER A 73 -3.81 -1.39 -13.20
C SER A 73 -3.73 -2.77 -12.56
N PHE A 74 -4.04 -3.81 -13.33
CA PHE A 74 -3.63 -5.19 -13.02
C PHE A 74 -2.19 -5.41 -13.51
#